data_AF-A0A934U0N7-F1
#
_entry.id   AF-A0A934U0N7-F1
#
_cell.length_a   1.000
_cell.length_b   1.000
_cell.length_c   1.000
_cell.angle_alpha   90.00
_cell.angle_beta   90.00
_cell.angle_gamma   90.00
#
_symmetry.space_group_name_H-M   'P 1'
#
loop_
_entity.id
_entity.type
_entity.pdbx_description
1 polymer ?
#
loop_
_entity_poly.entity_id
_entity_poly.type
_entity_poly.pdbx_seq_one_letter_code
_entity_poly.pdbx_strand_id
1 'polypeptide(L)'
;MMTNLLKMEWYKLRTSRLFIVLLIVTFALNALLLAALPFASSALGQEMSATNLSAVLASPFALGLLMIPIFISAVSFLYLDFSGGYIKNIAGQLPDRGSIVFAKFIMIGVHNLIFFLVAALSAVLASAATSGLVMDEAIGGGVLTLLLKWLLSLSICTILMFFAVGMRNKTLAIIMAVVFSTGALSLLYLGINSGISALFKVENVSVGDYLPDSLMGSVNAITGDLVVNAIIVAVAFIALFLSLTYIMFKKRDVK
;
A
#
# COMPACT_ATOMS: atom_id res chain seq x y z
N MET A 1 -12.80 16.75 -19.75
CA MET A 1 -13.65 16.52 -18.55
C MET A 1 -12.91 15.76 -17.45
N MET A 2 -12.33 14.59 -17.75
CA MET A 2 -11.59 13.76 -16.78
C MET A 2 -10.33 14.43 -16.19
N THR A 3 -9.64 15.27 -16.97
CA THR A 3 -8.48 16.05 -16.51
C THR A 3 -8.83 17.10 -15.44
N ASN A 4 -10.00 17.73 -15.52
CA ASN A 4 -10.46 18.69 -14.51
C ASN A 4 -10.82 17.99 -13.19
N LEU A 5 -11.40 16.78 -13.29
CA LEU A 5 -11.71 15.94 -12.14
C LEU A 5 -10.43 15.52 -11.41
N LEU A 6 -9.40 15.09 -12.15
CA LEU A 6 -8.08 14.77 -11.59
C LEU A 6 -7.41 15.97 -10.93
N LYS A 7 -7.47 17.16 -11.55
CA LYS A 7 -6.95 18.41 -10.93
C LYS A 7 -7.62 18.71 -9.60
N MET A 8 -8.93 18.52 -9.51
CA MET A 8 -9.68 18.74 -8.27
C MET A 8 -9.32 17.73 -7.18
N GLU A 9 -9.25 16.43 -7.51
CA GLU A 9 -8.84 15.40 -6.55
C GLU A 9 -7.39 15.60 -6.09
N TRP A 10 -6.49 16.03 -6.98
CA TRP A 10 -5.11 16.40 -6.64
C TRP A 10 -5.04 17.58 -5.68
N TYR A 11 -5.84 18.63 -5.91
CA TYR A 11 -5.92 19.74 -4.98
C TYR A 11 -6.39 19.28 -3.59
N LYS A 12 -7.45 18.47 -3.52
CA LYS A 12 -7.94 17.91 -2.24
C LYS A 12 -6.86 17.09 -1.52
N LEU A 13 -6.15 16.25 -2.26
CA LEU A 13 -5.09 15.42 -1.70
C LEU A 13 -3.97 16.29 -1.11
N ARG A 14 -3.45 17.26 -1.88
CA ARG A 14 -2.35 18.13 -1.48
C ARG A 14 -2.72 19.06 -0.32
N THR A 15 -3.96 19.51 -0.23
CA THR A 15 -4.41 20.43 0.83
C THR A 15 -4.91 19.69 2.08
N SER A 16 -5.07 18.35 2.02
CA SER A 16 -5.47 17.55 3.17
C SER A 16 -4.40 17.58 4.26
N ARG A 17 -4.73 18.20 5.41
CA ARG A 17 -3.84 18.26 6.59
C ARG A 17 -3.42 16.86 7.05
N LEU A 18 -4.36 15.91 7.02
CA LEU A 18 -4.11 14.53 7.44
C LEU A 18 -3.12 13.81 6.52
N PHE A 19 -3.19 14.06 5.20
CA PHE A 19 -2.22 13.52 4.25
C PHE A 19 -0.80 14.01 4.56
N ILE A 20 -0.63 15.32 4.73
CA ILE A 20 0.68 15.93 5.02
C ILE A 20 1.23 15.44 6.35
N VAL A 21 0.41 15.44 7.41
CA VAL A 21 0.83 15.00 8.74
C VAL A 21 1.27 13.54 8.72
N LEU A 22 0.48 12.64 8.12
CA LEU A 22 0.82 11.21 8.06
C LEU A 22 2.05 10.93 7.18
N LEU A 23 2.27 11.75 6.15
CA LEU A 23 3.48 11.67 5.32
C LEU A 23 4.73 12.05 6.13
N ILE A 24 4.69 13.13 6.90
CA ILE A 24 5.78 13.54 7.79
C ILE A 24 6.01 12.49 8.89
N VAL A 25 4.93 11.99 9.50
CA VAL A 25 5.03 10.94 10.54
C VAL A 25 5.66 9.67 9.96
N THR A 26 5.27 9.25 8.75
CA THR A 26 5.84 8.07 8.10
C THR A 26 7.33 8.27 7.83
N PHE A 27 7.73 9.44 7.32
CA PHE A 27 9.15 9.77 7.11
C PHE A 27 9.94 9.70 8.43
N ALA A 28 9.48 10.42 9.45
CA ALA A 28 10.18 10.54 10.73
C ALA A 28 10.28 9.20 11.46
N LEU A 29 9.16 8.44 11.51
CA LEU A 29 9.12 7.16 12.19
C LEU A 29 9.96 6.10 11.46
N ASN A 30 9.92 6.06 10.12
CA ASN A 30 10.73 5.14 9.34
C ASN A 30 12.23 5.44 9.50
N ALA A 31 12.63 6.71 9.39
CA ALA A 31 14.01 7.13 9.59
C ALA A 31 14.52 6.82 11.00
N LEU A 32 13.70 7.10 12.02
CA LEU A 32 14.05 6.82 13.42
C LEU A 32 14.23 5.32 13.68
N LEU A 33 13.32 4.48 13.18
CA LEU A 33 13.42 3.04 13.33
C LEU A 33 14.67 2.47 12.64
N LEU A 34 14.96 2.90 11.42
CA LEU A 34 16.15 2.44 10.68
C LEU A 34 17.45 2.94 11.33
N ALA A 35 17.47 4.17 11.86
CA ALA A 35 18.62 4.68 12.58
C ALA A 35 18.88 3.95 13.91
N ALA A 36 17.82 3.41 14.54
CA ALA A 36 17.93 2.65 15.78
C ALA A 36 18.44 1.21 15.59
N LEU A 37 18.31 0.62 14.39
CA LEU A 37 18.79 -0.74 14.09
C LEU A 37 20.28 -0.96 14.41
N PRO A 38 21.21 -0.10 13.95
CA PRO A 38 22.63 -0.10 14.34
C PRO A 38 22.92 -0.14 15.83
N PHE A 39 22.13 0.63 16.59
CA PHE A 39 22.30 0.72 18.02
C PHE A 39 21.84 -0.58 18.68
N ALA A 40 20.72 -1.16 18.21
CA ALA A 40 20.25 -2.46 18.65
C ALA A 40 21.23 -3.60 18.30
N SER A 41 21.81 -3.60 17.09
CA SER A 41 22.77 -4.63 16.68
C SER A 41 24.08 -4.55 17.46
N SER A 42 24.58 -3.35 17.73
CA SER A 42 25.80 -3.17 18.54
C SER A 42 25.59 -3.58 20.01
N ALA A 43 24.41 -3.30 20.58
CA ALA A 43 24.04 -3.80 21.91
C ALA A 43 23.96 -5.35 21.98
N LEU A 44 23.68 -6.01 20.85
CA LEU A 44 23.66 -7.47 20.71
C LEU A 44 25.02 -8.06 20.29
N GLY A 45 26.08 -7.24 20.19
CA GLY A 45 27.41 -7.69 19.78
C GLY A 45 27.52 -8.13 18.32
N GLN A 46 26.60 -7.71 17.45
CA GLN A 46 26.65 -7.98 16.02
C GLN A 46 27.39 -6.86 15.28
N GLU A 47 28.40 -7.23 14.49
CA GLU A 47 29.05 -6.29 13.58
C GLU A 47 28.09 -5.90 12.45
N MET A 48 27.91 -4.60 12.24
CA MET A 48 27.18 -4.10 11.08
C MET A 48 28.09 -4.05 9.86
N SER A 49 27.65 -4.74 8.80
CA SER A 49 28.20 -4.53 7.46
C SER A 49 27.50 -3.35 6.77
N ALA A 50 28.14 -2.81 5.74
CA ALA A 50 27.56 -1.76 4.92
C ALA A 50 26.30 -2.26 4.19
N THR A 51 25.31 -1.37 4.06
CA THR A 51 24.03 -1.72 3.43
C THR A 51 24.05 -1.42 1.95
N ASN A 52 23.59 -2.37 1.13
CA ASN A 52 23.46 -2.19 -0.32
C ASN A 52 22.23 -1.34 -0.65
N LEU A 53 22.37 -0.42 -1.60
CA LEU A 53 21.26 0.42 -2.05
C LEU A 53 20.10 -0.42 -2.60
N SER A 54 20.37 -1.49 -3.35
CA SER A 54 19.32 -2.38 -3.86
C SER A 54 18.45 -2.97 -2.75
N ALA A 55 19.04 -3.38 -1.63
CA ALA A 55 18.34 -3.92 -0.47
C ALA A 55 17.49 -2.86 0.25
N VAL A 56 18.02 -1.65 0.40
CA VAL A 56 17.29 -0.50 0.98
C VAL A 56 16.06 -0.15 0.13
N LEU A 57 16.20 -0.17 -1.20
CA LEU A 57 15.09 0.07 -2.12
C LEU A 57 14.07 -1.09 -2.15
N ALA A 58 14.52 -2.33 -2.00
CA ALA A 58 13.66 -3.50 -1.94
C ALA A 58 12.81 -3.54 -0.65
N SER A 59 13.32 -2.98 0.45
CA SER A 59 12.62 -2.90 1.74
C SER A 59 12.60 -1.47 2.29
N PRO A 60 11.83 -0.56 1.67
CA PRO A 60 11.81 0.86 2.05
C PRO A 60 11.17 1.13 3.43
N PHE A 61 10.45 0.16 3.99
CA PHE A 61 9.80 0.27 5.29
C PHE A 61 10.55 -0.58 6.31
N ALA A 62 10.88 0.02 7.46
CA ALA A 62 11.51 -0.68 8.58
C ALA A 62 10.60 -1.79 9.16
N LEU A 63 9.29 -1.53 9.20
CA LEU A 63 8.28 -2.42 9.76
C LEU A 63 7.00 -2.37 8.93
N GLY A 64 6.31 -3.51 8.79
CA GLY A 64 5.01 -3.59 8.11
C GLY A 64 3.93 -2.68 8.70
N LEU A 65 4.01 -2.36 10.00
CA LEU A 65 3.09 -1.45 10.69
C LEU A 65 3.11 -0.03 10.12
N LEU A 66 4.17 0.38 9.41
CA LEU A 66 4.24 1.68 8.73
C LEU A 66 3.26 1.79 7.55
N MET A 67 2.60 0.69 7.15
CA MET A 67 1.49 0.72 6.19
C MET A 67 0.19 1.29 6.79
N ILE A 68 0.03 1.24 8.11
CA ILE A 68 -1.16 1.78 8.83
C ILE A 68 -1.42 3.25 8.47
N PRO A 69 -0.47 4.20 8.65
CA PRO A 69 -0.71 5.60 8.33
C PRO A 69 -1.04 5.81 6.85
N ILE A 70 -0.44 5.03 5.94
CA ILE A 70 -0.69 5.11 4.50
C ILE A 70 -2.15 4.74 4.21
N PHE A 71 -2.60 3.58 4.68
CA PHE A 71 -3.95 3.11 4.40
C PHE A 71 -5.03 3.93 5.12
N ILE A 72 -4.79 4.40 6.35
CA ILE A 72 -5.71 5.32 7.03
C ILE A 72 -5.82 6.65 6.27
N SER A 73 -4.70 7.18 5.78
CA SER A 73 -4.66 8.38 4.95
C SER A 73 -5.45 8.20 3.66
N ALA A 74 -5.24 7.07 2.99
CA ALA A 74 -5.93 6.70 1.77
C ALA A 74 -7.44 6.57 1.98
N VAL A 75 -7.89 5.84 3.02
CA VAL A 75 -9.31 5.71 3.37
C VAL A 75 -9.93 7.06 3.71
N SER A 76 -9.21 7.90 4.45
CA SER A 76 -9.68 9.24 4.79
C SER A 76 -9.87 10.10 3.55
N PHE A 77 -8.90 10.08 2.63
CA PHE A 77 -8.97 10.78 1.34
C PHE A 77 -10.14 10.29 0.49
N LEU A 78 -10.31 8.98 0.35
CA LEU A 78 -11.42 8.38 -0.40
C LEU A 78 -12.80 8.81 0.13
N TYR A 79 -12.90 9.05 1.44
CA TYR A 79 -14.16 9.40 2.09
C TYR A 79 -14.45 10.92 2.14
N LEU A 80 -13.50 11.79 1.79
CA LEU A 80 -13.66 13.25 1.88
C LEU A 80 -14.89 13.80 1.15
N ASP A 81 -15.29 13.16 0.06
CA ASP A 81 -16.44 13.61 -0.74
C ASP A 81 -17.77 13.36 -0.06
N PHE A 82 -17.85 12.34 0.80
CA PHE A 82 -19.08 11.98 1.52
C PHE A 82 -19.26 12.79 2.79
N SER A 83 -18.17 13.19 3.47
CA SER A 83 -18.27 13.93 4.74
C SER A 83 -18.80 15.36 4.58
N GLY A 84 -18.65 15.97 3.40
CA GLY A 84 -19.06 17.37 3.15
C GLY A 84 -20.28 17.54 2.24
N GLY A 85 -20.95 16.46 1.82
CA GLY A 85 -22.02 16.51 0.81
C GLY A 85 -21.55 16.94 -0.60
N TYR A 86 -20.25 17.18 -0.77
CA TYR A 86 -19.61 17.68 -1.99
C TYR A 86 -19.77 16.70 -3.17
N ILE A 87 -19.96 15.40 -2.89
CA ILE A 87 -20.30 14.36 -3.86
C ILE A 87 -21.51 14.75 -4.73
N LYS A 88 -22.50 15.49 -4.20
CA LYS A 88 -23.71 15.91 -4.95
C LYS A 88 -23.38 16.96 -6.02
N ASN A 89 -22.55 17.93 -5.68
CA ASN A 89 -22.13 18.99 -6.59
C ASN A 89 -21.29 18.44 -7.74
N ILE A 90 -20.45 17.44 -7.46
CA ILE A 90 -19.63 16.78 -8.49
C ILE A 90 -20.48 15.84 -9.35
N ALA A 91 -21.34 15.03 -8.73
CA ALA A 91 -22.16 14.05 -9.45
C ALA A 91 -23.25 14.68 -10.33
N GLY A 92 -23.71 15.91 -10.03
CA GLY A 92 -24.63 16.66 -10.87
C GLY A 92 -23.98 17.31 -12.10
N GLN A 93 -22.65 17.50 -12.09
CA GLN A 93 -21.90 18.13 -13.17
C GLN A 93 -21.27 17.12 -14.15
N LEU A 94 -21.33 15.83 -13.85
CA LEU A 94 -20.69 14.77 -14.63
C LEU A 94 -21.72 13.88 -15.36
N PRO A 95 -21.54 13.61 -16.66
CA PRO A 95 -22.43 12.76 -17.45
C PRO A 95 -22.32 11.27 -17.11
N ASP A 96 -21.17 10.82 -16.59
CA ASP A 96 -21.00 9.46 -16.04
C ASP A 96 -20.46 9.52 -14.61
N ARG A 97 -21.25 9.03 -13.65
CA ARG A 97 -20.86 8.92 -12.23
C ARG A 97 -19.68 7.97 -12.04
N GLY A 98 -19.47 7.05 -12.99
CA GLY A 98 -18.36 6.11 -12.99
C GLY A 98 -16.98 6.76 -13.14
N SER A 99 -16.87 7.91 -13.80
CA SER A 99 -15.58 8.60 -13.98
C SER A 99 -14.99 9.10 -12.65
N ILE A 100 -15.83 9.29 -11.62
CA ILE A 100 -15.40 9.63 -10.26
C ILE A 100 -14.60 8.50 -9.63
N VAL A 101 -15.07 7.25 -9.81
CA VAL A 101 -14.38 6.06 -9.29
C VAL A 101 -13.01 5.91 -9.94
N PHE A 102 -12.94 6.04 -11.27
CA PHE A 102 -11.65 5.97 -11.98
C PHE A 102 -10.69 7.10 -11.59
N ALA A 103 -11.19 8.33 -11.45
CA ALA A 103 -10.35 9.44 -11.00
C ALA A 103 -9.79 9.19 -9.60
N LYS A 104 -10.62 8.71 -8.67
CA LYS A 104 -10.17 8.34 -7.32
C LYS A 104 -9.14 7.21 -7.32
N PHE A 105 -9.30 6.22 -8.20
CA PHE A 105 -8.34 5.13 -8.35
C PHE A 105 -6.97 5.63 -8.86
N ILE A 106 -6.94 6.52 -9.85
CA ILE A 106 -5.68 7.10 -10.32
C ILE A 106 -5.02 7.89 -9.18
N MET A 107 -5.82 8.66 -8.44
CA MET A 107 -5.32 9.52 -7.36
C MET A 107 -4.84 8.74 -6.14
N ILE A 108 -5.46 7.60 -5.80
CA ILE A 108 -4.96 6.72 -4.73
C ILE A 108 -3.66 6.05 -5.14
N GLY A 109 -3.47 5.74 -6.44
CA GLY A 109 -2.19 5.27 -6.96
C GLY A 109 -1.06 6.28 -6.77
N VAL A 110 -1.32 7.55 -7.12
CA VAL A 110 -0.37 8.65 -6.90
C VAL A 110 -0.11 8.87 -5.41
N HIS A 111 -1.16 8.84 -4.58
CA HIS A 111 -1.05 8.94 -3.13
C HIS A 111 -0.10 7.89 -2.54
N ASN A 112 -0.32 6.61 -2.86
CA ASN A 112 0.55 5.52 -2.40
C ASN A 112 1.98 5.69 -2.93
N LEU A 113 2.14 6.09 -4.19
CA LEU A 113 3.46 6.26 -4.77
C LEU A 113 4.27 7.30 -4.00
N ILE A 114 3.65 8.42 -3.61
CA ILE A 114 4.30 9.45 -2.80
C ILE A 114 4.77 8.87 -1.46
N PHE A 115 3.93 8.08 -0.75
CA PHE A 115 4.33 7.45 0.50
C PHE A 115 5.50 6.48 0.33
N PHE A 116 5.49 5.67 -0.73
CA PHE A 116 6.58 4.75 -1.05
C PHE A 116 7.88 5.48 -1.36
N LEU A 117 7.83 6.59 -2.10
CA LEU A 117 9.01 7.41 -2.39
C LEU A 117 9.56 8.08 -1.13
N VAL A 118 8.69 8.56 -0.24
CA VAL A 118 9.08 9.13 1.06
C VAL A 118 9.70 8.07 1.98
N ALA A 119 9.14 6.86 1.99
CA ALA A 119 9.72 5.72 2.72
C ALA A 119 11.09 5.34 2.16
N ALA A 120 11.24 5.21 0.84
CA ALA A 120 12.51 4.93 0.20
C ALA A 120 13.55 6.03 0.49
N LEU A 121 13.16 7.31 0.42
CA LEU A 121 14.03 8.43 0.75
C LEU A 121 14.48 8.41 2.21
N SER A 122 13.55 8.21 3.15
CA SER A 122 13.90 8.08 4.58
C SER A 122 14.82 6.89 4.83
N ALA A 123 14.63 5.77 4.13
CA ALA A 123 15.48 4.61 4.26
C ALA A 123 16.89 4.85 3.73
N VAL A 124 17.04 5.46 2.55
CA VAL A 124 18.34 5.84 1.98
C VAL A 124 19.07 6.81 2.91
N LEU A 125 18.39 7.85 3.42
CA LEU A 125 18.99 8.83 4.32
C LEU A 125 19.42 8.19 5.65
N ALA A 126 18.58 7.34 6.24
CA ALA A 126 18.90 6.65 7.48
C ALA A 126 20.10 5.70 7.31
N SER A 127 20.06 4.85 6.28
CA SER A 127 21.15 3.90 5.98
C SER A 127 22.47 4.60 5.66
N ALA A 128 22.43 5.72 4.92
CA ALA A 128 23.63 6.51 4.65
C ALA A 128 24.21 7.15 5.92
N ALA A 129 23.37 7.54 6.87
CA ALA A 129 23.79 8.18 8.12
C ALA A 129 24.35 7.18 9.16
N THR A 130 23.90 5.92 9.14
CA THR A 130 24.22 4.97 10.22
C THR A 130 25.04 3.76 9.81
N SER A 131 24.63 3.05 8.76
CA SER A 131 25.25 1.77 8.36
C SER A 131 26.25 1.94 7.22
N GLY A 132 26.27 3.10 6.56
CA GLY A 132 26.98 3.29 5.30
C GLY A 132 26.21 2.66 4.13
N LEU A 133 26.20 3.37 3.00
CA LEU A 133 25.46 2.98 1.81
C LEU A 133 26.43 2.63 0.68
N VAL A 134 26.31 1.42 0.13
CA VAL A 134 27.12 0.96 -1.01
C VAL A 134 26.23 0.88 -2.24
N MET A 135 26.71 1.45 -3.34
CA MET A 135 26.07 1.35 -4.65
C MET A 135 26.44 0.00 -5.27
N ASP A 136 25.45 -0.86 -5.48
CA ASP A 136 25.64 -2.20 -6.04
C ASP A 136 25.02 -2.33 -7.44
N GLU A 137 25.36 -3.38 -8.17
CA GLU A 137 24.85 -3.59 -9.55
C GLU A 137 23.36 -3.95 -9.59
N ALA A 138 22.78 -4.42 -8.48
CA ALA A 138 21.38 -4.87 -8.40
C ALA A 138 20.36 -3.76 -8.10
N ILE A 139 20.74 -2.47 -8.23
CA ILE A 139 19.83 -1.32 -8.01
C ILE A 139 18.55 -1.45 -8.83
N GLY A 140 18.64 -1.93 -10.08
CA GLY A 140 17.48 -2.17 -10.93
C GLY A 140 16.48 -3.15 -10.32
N GLY A 141 16.96 -4.23 -9.69
CA GLY A 141 16.13 -5.19 -8.96
C GLY A 141 15.48 -4.59 -7.71
N GLY A 142 16.22 -3.72 -6.98
CA GLY A 142 15.68 -2.98 -5.85
C GLY A 142 14.54 -2.04 -6.24
N VAL A 143 14.72 -1.26 -7.32
CA VAL A 143 13.68 -0.38 -7.87
C VAL A 143 12.47 -1.18 -8.36
N LEU A 144 12.68 -2.30 -9.04
CA LEU A 144 11.58 -3.14 -9.50
C LEU A 144 10.79 -3.73 -8.31
N THR A 145 11.49 -4.16 -7.26
CA THR A 145 10.85 -4.65 -6.03
C THR A 145 10.01 -3.56 -5.36
N LEU A 146 10.52 -2.33 -5.30
CA LEU A 146 9.78 -1.17 -4.79
C LEU A 146 8.48 -0.95 -5.58
N LEU A 147 8.54 -1.01 -6.91
CA LEU A 147 7.39 -0.84 -7.79
C LEU A 147 6.37 -1.98 -7.65
N LEU A 148 6.82 -3.23 -7.48
CA LEU A 148 5.94 -4.38 -7.24
C LEU A 148 5.21 -4.24 -5.90
N LYS A 149 5.91 -3.84 -4.84
CA LYS A 149 5.29 -3.56 -3.53
C LYS A 149 4.30 -2.40 -3.61
N TRP A 150 4.60 -1.35 -4.38
CA TRP A 150 3.65 -0.27 -4.66
C TRP A 150 2.40 -0.78 -5.39
N LEU A 151 2.57 -1.63 -6.41
CA LEU A 151 1.47 -2.20 -7.17
C LEU A 151 0.57 -3.11 -6.31
N LEU A 152 1.17 -3.93 -5.44
CA LEU A 152 0.45 -4.74 -4.46
C LEU A 152 -0.29 -3.86 -3.44
N SER A 153 0.36 -2.81 -2.93
CA SER A 153 -0.27 -1.83 -2.05
C SER A 153 -1.47 -1.13 -2.73
N LEU A 154 -1.34 -0.81 -4.02
CA LEU A 154 -2.45 -0.28 -4.81
C LEU A 154 -3.62 -1.27 -4.90
N SER A 155 -3.35 -2.57 -5.05
CA SER A 155 -4.40 -3.59 -5.04
C SER A 155 -5.14 -3.63 -3.69
N ILE A 156 -4.44 -3.56 -2.56
CA ILE A 156 -5.06 -3.45 -1.23
C ILE A 156 -5.90 -2.17 -1.13
N CYS A 157 -5.40 -1.05 -1.66
CA CYS A 157 -6.16 0.20 -1.70
C CYS A 157 -7.46 0.10 -2.52
N THR A 158 -7.53 -0.74 -3.55
CA THR A 158 -8.81 -0.99 -4.25
C THR A 158 -9.82 -1.74 -3.39
N ILE A 159 -9.37 -2.66 -2.54
CA ILE A 159 -10.21 -3.32 -1.53
C ILE A 159 -10.74 -2.29 -0.53
N LEU A 160 -9.85 -1.42 -0.02
CA LEU A 160 -10.24 -0.35 0.90
C LEU A 160 -11.20 0.65 0.25
N MET A 161 -10.99 0.95 -1.03
CA MET A 161 -11.89 1.79 -1.83
C MET A 161 -13.28 1.19 -1.98
N PHE A 162 -13.38 -0.14 -2.12
CA PHE A 162 -14.67 -0.81 -2.15
C PHE A 162 -15.45 -0.59 -0.85
N PHE A 163 -14.82 -0.74 0.32
CA PHE A 163 -15.49 -0.48 1.61
C PHE A 163 -15.78 1.02 1.81
N ALA A 164 -14.82 1.90 1.53
CA ALA A 164 -14.95 3.33 1.78
C ALA A 164 -15.93 4.02 0.82
N VAL A 165 -15.84 3.73 -0.48
CA VAL A 165 -16.59 4.39 -1.55
C VAL A 165 -17.78 3.54 -1.99
N GLY A 166 -17.55 2.25 -2.27
CA GLY A 166 -18.61 1.33 -2.69
C GLY A 166 -19.67 1.14 -1.61
N MET A 167 -19.26 0.80 -0.39
CA MET A 167 -20.18 0.60 0.74
C MET A 167 -20.51 1.90 1.51
N ARG A 168 -19.78 3.02 1.32
CA ARG A 168 -19.86 4.24 2.17
C ARG A 168 -19.69 3.93 3.65
N ASN A 169 -18.80 3.00 4.00
CA ASN A 169 -18.51 2.70 5.40
C ASN A 169 -17.05 3.00 5.72
N LYS A 170 -16.80 4.22 6.22
CA LYS A 170 -15.46 4.65 6.61
C LYS A 170 -14.87 3.78 7.72
N THR A 171 -15.68 3.40 8.72
CA THR A 171 -15.22 2.62 9.87
C THR A 171 -14.76 1.23 9.45
N LEU A 172 -15.55 0.53 8.62
CA LEU A 172 -15.14 -0.77 8.10
C LEU A 172 -13.87 -0.69 7.25
N ALA A 173 -13.75 0.34 6.42
CA ALA A 173 -12.54 0.55 5.62
C ALA A 173 -11.29 0.78 6.50
N ILE A 174 -11.41 1.54 7.60
CA ILE A 174 -10.31 1.73 8.55
C ILE A 174 -9.96 0.42 9.27
N ILE A 175 -10.94 -0.36 9.70
CA ILE A 175 -10.70 -1.66 10.35
C ILE A 175 -9.92 -2.59 9.39
N MET A 176 -10.37 -2.70 8.13
CA MET A 176 -9.67 -3.48 7.12
C MET A 176 -8.25 -2.97 6.84
N ALA A 177 -8.06 -1.64 6.78
CA ALA A 177 -6.74 -1.03 6.62
C ALA A 177 -5.77 -1.45 7.73
N VAL A 178 -6.23 -1.47 8.99
CA VAL A 178 -5.42 -1.92 10.12
C VAL A 178 -5.10 -3.41 9.99
N VAL A 179 -6.10 -4.26 9.70
CA VAL A 179 -5.91 -5.71 9.56
C VAL A 179 -4.89 -6.07 8.47
N PHE A 180 -4.94 -5.41 7.31
CA PHE A 180 -3.97 -5.62 6.23
C PHE A 180 -2.56 -5.15 6.60
N SER A 181 -2.42 -4.16 7.49
CA SER A 181 -1.11 -3.60 7.86
C SER A 181 -0.43 -4.33 9.01
N THR A 182 -1.18 -4.98 9.90
CA THR A 182 -0.63 -5.67 11.07
C THR A 182 -0.07 -7.05 10.75
N GLY A 183 -0.36 -7.59 9.56
CA GLY A 183 -0.01 -8.96 9.21
C GLY A 183 -0.83 -9.99 9.99
N ALA A 184 -1.92 -9.61 10.67
CA ALA A 184 -2.79 -10.53 11.40
C ALA A 184 -3.38 -11.64 10.51
N LEU A 185 -3.54 -11.34 9.21
CA LEU A 185 -3.96 -12.29 8.18
C LEU A 185 -2.99 -13.47 8.01
N SER A 186 -1.69 -13.30 8.29
CA SER A 186 -0.71 -14.39 8.21
C SER A 186 -1.06 -15.58 9.12
N LEU A 187 -1.63 -15.31 10.31
CA LEU A 187 -2.10 -16.34 11.23
C LEU A 187 -3.31 -17.09 10.65
N LEU A 188 -4.20 -16.38 9.97
CA LEU A 188 -5.32 -17.00 9.26
C LEU A 188 -4.82 -17.88 8.12
N TYR A 189 -3.83 -17.41 7.35
CA TYR A 189 -3.25 -18.17 6.24
C TYR A 189 -2.56 -19.45 6.73
N LEU A 190 -1.85 -19.38 7.86
CA LEU A 190 -1.26 -20.55 8.50
C LEU A 190 -2.32 -21.57 8.91
N GLY A 191 -3.41 -21.10 9.54
CA GLY A 191 -4.53 -21.96 9.92
C GLY A 191 -5.19 -22.63 8.72
N ILE A 192 -5.40 -21.89 7.63
CA ILE A 192 -5.98 -22.41 6.38
C ILE A 192 -5.03 -23.43 5.74
N ASN A 193 -3.75 -23.10 5.59
CA ASN A 193 -2.74 -24.01 5.03
C ASN A 193 -2.68 -25.32 5.82
N SER A 194 -2.71 -25.24 7.16
CA SER A 194 -2.71 -26.43 8.03
C SER A 194 -3.98 -27.26 7.88
N GLY A 195 -5.14 -26.61 7.69
CA GLY A 195 -6.40 -27.31 7.40
C GLY A 195 -6.39 -27.99 6.02
N ILE A 196 -5.85 -27.33 5.00
CA ILE A 196 -5.75 -27.86 3.64
C ILE A 196 -4.78 -29.05 3.60
N SER A 197 -3.62 -28.95 4.24
CA SER A 197 -2.64 -30.05 4.29
C SER A 197 -3.20 -31.26 5.03
N ALA A 198 -3.94 -31.04 6.12
CA ALA A 198 -4.60 -32.12 6.87
C ALA A 198 -5.71 -32.81 6.08
N LEU A 199 -6.47 -32.07 5.25
CA LEU A 199 -7.61 -32.60 4.51
C LEU A 199 -7.23 -33.19 3.14
N PHE A 200 -6.33 -32.55 2.41
CA PHE A 200 -6.02 -32.89 1.02
C PHE A 200 -4.65 -33.56 0.83
N LYS A 201 -3.82 -33.66 1.88
CA LYS A 201 -2.43 -34.18 1.81
C LYS A 201 -1.58 -33.49 0.73
N VAL A 202 -1.91 -32.24 0.40
CA VAL A 202 -1.15 -31.39 -0.52
C VAL A 202 -0.29 -30.47 0.34
N GLU A 203 1.03 -30.67 0.30
CA GLU A 203 1.97 -29.95 1.17
C GLU A 203 2.51 -28.65 0.54
N ASN A 204 2.25 -28.40 -0.74
CA ASN A 204 2.95 -27.37 -1.53
C ASN A 204 2.10 -26.16 -1.95
N VAL A 205 0.89 -25.98 -1.41
CA VAL A 205 0.05 -24.82 -1.73
C VAL A 205 0.01 -23.89 -0.54
N SER A 206 0.78 -22.80 -0.61
CA SER A 206 0.69 -21.70 0.36
C SER A 206 -0.33 -20.68 -0.12
N VAL A 207 -1.42 -20.50 0.64
CA VAL A 207 -2.43 -19.48 0.36
C VAL A 207 -1.83 -18.07 0.35
N GLY A 208 -0.75 -17.85 1.10
CA GLY A 208 -0.03 -16.58 1.14
C GLY A 208 0.55 -16.13 -0.20
N ASP A 209 0.84 -17.05 -1.12
CA ASP A 209 1.42 -16.73 -2.44
C ASP A 209 0.37 -16.17 -3.43
N TYR A 210 -0.89 -16.10 -2.99
CA TYR A 210 -2.01 -15.61 -3.78
C TYR A 210 -2.69 -14.37 -3.17
N LEU A 211 -2.12 -13.82 -2.09
CA LEU A 211 -2.72 -12.70 -1.36
C LEU A 211 -1.81 -11.48 -1.35
N PRO A 212 -2.36 -10.28 -1.64
CA PRO A 212 -1.53 -9.11 -1.93
C PRO A 212 -0.75 -8.60 -0.71
N ASP A 213 -1.28 -8.76 0.50
CA ASP A 213 -0.60 -8.38 1.75
C ASP A 213 0.60 -9.28 2.05
N SER A 214 0.44 -10.60 1.86
CA SER A 214 1.51 -11.58 2.05
C SER A 214 2.62 -11.40 0.99
N LEU A 215 2.24 -11.26 -0.28
CA LEU A 215 3.17 -11.03 -1.39
C LEU A 215 3.93 -9.70 -1.24
N MET A 216 3.36 -8.68 -0.60
CA MET A 216 4.07 -7.43 -0.33
C MET A 216 5.24 -7.63 0.64
N GLY A 217 5.16 -8.63 1.52
CA GLY A 217 6.25 -9.04 2.40
C GLY A 217 7.33 -9.88 1.69
N SER A 218 6.92 -10.78 0.79
CA SER A 218 7.81 -11.79 0.20
C SER A 218 8.38 -11.47 -1.19
N VAL A 219 7.76 -10.56 -1.95
CA VAL A 219 8.23 -10.25 -3.31
C VAL A 219 9.63 -9.65 -3.30
N ASN A 220 10.52 -10.20 -4.12
CA ASN A 220 11.89 -9.70 -4.27
C ASN A 220 12.39 -9.93 -5.71
N ALA A 221 12.50 -8.85 -6.48
CA ALA A 221 12.98 -8.91 -7.85
C ALA A 221 14.51 -9.01 -7.96
N ILE A 222 15.26 -8.86 -6.86
CA ILE A 222 16.72 -9.11 -6.85
C ILE A 222 16.98 -10.61 -6.94
N THR A 223 16.21 -11.42 -6.20
CA THR A 223 16.28 -12.89 -6.26
C THR A 223 15.40 -13.48 -7.38
N GLY A 224 14.44 -12.72 -7.88
CA GLY A 224 13.47 -13.16 -8.88
C GLY A 224 12.24 -13.85 -8.27
N ASP A 225 12.13 -13.85 -6.94
CA ASP A 225 11.10 -14.58 -6.22
C ASP A 225 9.73 -13.89 -6.35
N LEU A 226 8.74 -14.69 -6.76
CA LEU A 226 7.31 -14.34 -6.76
C LEU A 226 6.94 -13.10 -7.60
N VAL A 227 7.82 -12.63 -8.49
CA VAL A 227 7.59 -11.44 -9.33
C VAL A 227 6.34 -11.60 -10.20
N VAL A 228 6.22 -12.74 -10.89
CA VAL A 228 5.08 -13.03 -11.77
C VAL A 228 3.78 -13.15 -10.95
N ASN A 229 3.83 -13.85 -9.82
CA ASN A 229 2.68 -14.00 -8.92
C ASN A 229 2.21 -12.63 -8.41
N ALA A 230 3.14 -11.77 -7.98
CA ALA A 230 2.82 -10.41 -7.52
C ALA A 230 2.07 -9.60 -8.58
N ILE A 231 2.51 -9.66 -9.84
CA ILE A 231 1.85 -8.94 -10.94
C ILE A 231 0.45 -9.51 -11.19
N ILE A 232 0.32 -10.82 -11.31
CA ILE A 232 -0.97 -11.48 -11.59
C ILE A 232 -1.97 -11.18 -10.49
N VAL A 233 -1.58 -11.37 -9.23
CA VAL A 233 -2.45 -11.13 -8.06
C VAL A 233 -2.85 -9.66 -7.98
N ALA A 234 -1.90 -8.73 -8.13
CA ALA A 234 -2.23 -7.30 -8.06
C ALA A 234 -3.22 -6.89 -9.16
N VAL A 235 -3.00 -7.31 -10.41
CA VAL A 235 -3.90 -7.00 -11.54
C VAL A 235 -5.28 -7.63 -11.32
N ALA A 236 -5.34 -8.88 -10.87
CA ALA A 236 -6.60 -9.57 -10.60
C ALA A 236 -7.42 -8.86 -9.51
N PHE A 237 -6.80 -8.50 -8.39
CA PHE A 237 -7.47 -7.79 -7.29
C PHE A 237 -7.90 -6.38 -7.70
N ILE A 238 -7.05 -5.63 -8.41
CA ILE A 238 -7.40 -4.30 -8.92
C ILE A 238 -8.62 -4.40 -9.84
N ALA A 239 -8.60 -5.31 -10.81
CA ALA A 239 -9.72 -5.48 -11.74
C ALA A 239 -11.01 -5.85 -11.00
N LEU A 240 -10.95 -6.83 -10.11
CA LEU A 240 -12.11 -7.32 -9.35
C LEU A 240 -12.74 -6.23 -8.47
N PHE A 241 -11.94 -5.60 -7.59
CA PHE A 241 -12.46 -4.64 -6.62
C PHE A 241 -12.78 -3.28 -7.23
N LEU A 242 -12.08 -2.87 -8.28
CA LEU A 242 -12.42 -1.66 -9.02
C LEU A 242 -13.76 -1.83 -9.77
N SER A 243 -13.98 -2.97 -10.43
CA SER A 243 -15.26 -3.29 -11.07
C SER A 243 -16.41 -3.38 -10.05
N LEU A 244 -16.20 -4.05 -8.92
CA LEU A 244 -17.17 -4.11 -7.82
C LEU A 244 -17.53 -2.70 -7.31
N THR A 245 -16.52 -1.85 -7.10
CA THR A 245 -16.72 -0.46 -6.65
C THR A 245 -17.51 0.33 -7.68
N TYR A 246 -17.17 0.21 -8.96
CA TYR A 246 -17.88 0.86 -10.07
C TYR A 246 -19.36 0.46 -10.10
N ILE A 247 -19.66 -0.84 -10.06
CA ILE A 247 -21.03 -1.37 -10.13
C ILE A 247 -21.85 -0.88 -8.93
N MET A 248 -21.29 -0.97 -7.71
CA MET A 248 -21.96 -0.53 -6.49
C MET A 248 -22.20 0.99 -6.49
N PHE A 249 -21.23 1.77 -6.96
CA PHE A 249 -21.34 3.22 -7.00
C PHE A 249 -22.38 3.69 -8.03
N LYS A 250 -22.51 2.99 -9.16
CA LYS A 250 -23.51 3.30 -10.20
C LYS A 250 -24.94 2.95 -9.76
N LYS A 251 -25.14 1.79 -9.11
CA LYS A 251 -26.46 1.31 -8.68
C LYS A 251 -27.03 2.10 -7.50
N ARG A 252 -26.18 2.70 -6.67
CA ARG A 252 -26.62 3.32 -5.42
C ARG A 252 -26.86 4.81 -5.60
N ASP A 253 -28.02 5.27 -5.15
CA ASP A 253 -28.33 6.69 -5.17
C ASP A 253 -27.35 7.53 -4.34
N VAL A 254 -26.99 8.68 -4.90
CA VAL A 254 -26.13 9.69 -4.26
C VAL A 254 -27.04 10.56 -3.39
N LYS A 255 -27.31 10.07 -2.17
CA LYS A 255 -28.02 10.82 -1.13
C LYS A 255 -27.16 11.88 -0.46
#